data_AF-A0A531KHF5-F1
#
_entry.id   AF-A0A531KHF5-F1
#
_cell.length_a   1.000
_cell.length_b   1.000
_cell.length_c   1.000
_cell.angle_alpha   90.00
_cell.angle_beta   90.00
_cell.angle_gamma   90.00
#
_symmetry.space_group_name_H-M   'P 1'
#
loop_
_entity.id
_entity.type
_entity.pdbx_description
1 polymer ?
#
loop_
_entity_poly.entity_id
_entity_poly.type
_entity_poly.pdbx_seq_one_letter_code
_entity_poly.pdbx_strand_id
1 'polypeptide(L)' 'MSGTATNDVNEMGLVVVGAAGRMGQALIRAIHTIPGARVAGAIERAGSPHLGKDA' A
#
# COMPACT_ATOMS: atom_id res chain seq x y z
N MET A 1 16.61 -1.16 25.32
CA MET A 1 16.96 -0.52 24.04
C MET A 1 17.84 -1.49 23.27
N SER A 2 17.23 -2.39 22.49
CA SER A 2 17.98 -3.24 21.55
C SER A 2 17.61 -2.81 20.14
N GLY A 3 18.61 -2.30 19.42
CA GLY A 3 18.52 -2.17 17.97
C GLY A 3 18.45 -3.56 17.36
N THR A 4 17.43 -3.79 16.54
CA THR A 4 17.39 -4.90 15.61
C THR A 4 17.42 -4.30 14.21
N ALA A 5 18.62 -4.17 13.65
CA ALA A 5 18.80 -4.05 12.21
C ALA A 5 18.38 -5.38 11.59
N THR A 6 17.08 -5.61 11.43
CA THR A 6 16.53 -6.80 10.80
C THR A 6 16.44 -6.53 9.30
N ASN A 7 17.58 -6.61 8.60
CA ASN A 7 17.63 -6.78 7.14
C ASN A 7 16.53 -6.05 6.33
N ASP A 8 16.57 -4.71 6.26
CA ASP A 8 15.77 -3.87 5.33
C ASP A 8 16.13 -4.06 3.84
N VAL A 9 16.69 -5.22 3.48
CA VAL A 9 17.14 -5.50 2.12
C VAL A 9 15.94 -5.96 1.29
N ASN A 10 15.16 -4.96 0.87
CA ASN A 10 14.23 -4.96 -0.26
C ASN A 10 12.75 -5.27 0.06
N GLU A 11 12.13 -4.56 1.00
CA GLU A 11 10.66 -4.46 0.96
C GLU A 11 10.22 -3.75 -0.32
N MET A 12 9.40 -4.43 -1.12
CA MET A 12 8.87 -3.93 -2.38
C MET A 12 7.68 -3.00 -2.13
N GLY A 13 7.92 -1.71 -2.32
CA GLY A 13 6.87 -0.69 -2.27
C GLY A 13 6.04 -0.69 -3.56
N LEU A 14 4.74 -0.97 -3.44
CA LEU A 14 3.80 -1.01 -4.55
C LEU A 14 2.85 0.19 -4.51
N VAL A 15 2.57 0.79 -5.66
CA VAL A 15 1.60 1.89 -5.81
C VAL A 15 0.36 1.38 -6.51
N VAL A 16 -0.81 1.66 -5.95
CA VAL A 16 -2.11 1.26 -6.51
C VAL A 16 -2.84 2.50 -7.04
N VAL A 17 -3.12 2.55 -8.33
CA VAL A 17 -3.94 3.60 -8.97
C VAL A 17 -5.38 3.11 -9.08
N GLY A 18 -6.35 3.97 -8.78
CA GLY A 18 -7.74 3.57 -8.65
C GLY A 18 -8.02 2.81 -7.35
N ALA A 19 -7.32 3.20 -6.27
CA ALA A 19 -7.32 2.54 -4.97
C ALA A 19 -8.70 2.43 -4.29
N ALA A 20 -9.63 3.35 -4.57
CA ALA A 20 -11.00 3.31 -4.06
C ALA A 20 -11.93 2.43 -4.91
N GLY A 21 -11.50 2.04 -6.11
CA GLY A 21 -12.23 1.11 -6.96
C GLY A 21 -12.22 -0.32 -6.41
N ARG A 22 -13.15 -1.16 -6.87
CA ARG A 22 -13.25 -2.57 -6.43
C ARG A 22 -11.95 -3.35 -6.63
N MET A 23 -11.29 -3.16 -7.78
CA MET A 23 -10.03 -3.81 -8.09
C MET A 23 -8.87 -3.24 -7.27
N GLY A 24 -8.79 -1.91 -7.11
CA GLY A 24 -7.77 -1.28 -6.27
C GLY A 24 -7.81 -1.78 -4.82
N GLN A 25 -9.02 -1.86 -4.25
CA GLN A 25 -9.26 -2.44 -2.94
C GLN A 25 -8.87 -3.92 -2.84
N ALA A 26 -9.10 -4.71 -3.90
CA ALA A 26 -8.66 -6.10 -3.94
C ALA A 26 -7.13 -6.22 -3.98
N LEU A 27 -6.46 -5.37 -4.76
CA LEU A 27 -5.00 -5.32 -4.84
C LEU A 27 -4.38 -4.90 -3.51
N ILE A 28 -4.91 -3.87 -2.85
CA ILE A 28 -4.46 -3.43 -1.52
C ILE A 28 -4.54 -4.58 -0.52
N ARG A 29 -5.68 -5.28 -0.45
CA ARG A 29 -5.82 -6.45 0.42
C ARG A 29 -4.82 -7.56 0.08
N ALA A 30 -4.61 -7.83 -1.21
CA ALA A 30 -3.64 -8.85 -1.64
C ALA A 30 -2.20 -8.48 -1.25
N ILE A 31 -1.80 -7.22 -1.42
CA ILE A 31 -0.46 -6.74 -1.07
C ILE A 31 -0.16 -6.97 0.42
N HIS A 32 -1.13 -6.72 1.31
CA HIS A 32 -0.99 -6.98 2.74
C HIS A 32 -0.78 -8.47 3.10
N THR A 33 -1.09 -9.38 2.19
CA THR A 33 -0.87 -10.83 2.41
C THR A 33 0.48 -11.32 1.90
N ILE A 34 1.25 -10.48 1.20
CA ILE A 34 2.53 -10.86 0.58
C ILE A 34 3.67 -10.42 1.51
N PRO A 35 4.43 -11.36 2.11
CA PRO A 35 5.58 -11.01 2.92
C PRO A 35 6.61 -10.22 2.10
N GLY A 36 7.09 -9.10 2.65
CA GLY A 36 8.06 -8.23 1.97
C GLY A 36 7.46 -7.30 0.91
N ALA A 37 6.13 -7.22 0.78
CA ALA A 37 5.47 -6.18 -0.01
C ALA A 37 4.70 -5.23 0.89
N ARG A 38 4.67 -3.95 0.52
CA ARG A 38 3.85 -2.93 1.20
C ARG A 38 3.17 -2.00 0.21
N VAL A 39 2.04 -1.43 0.61
CA VAL A 39 1.44 -0.31 -0.13
C VAL A 39 2.26 0.94 0.16
N ALA A 40 2.98 1.42 -0.84
CA ALA A 40 3.76 2.66 -0.77
C ALA A 40 2.94 3.88 -1.22
N GLY A 41 1.83 3.67 -1.93
CA GLY A 41 0.93 4.75 -2.33
C GLY A 41 -0.39 4.24 -2.88
N ALA A 42 -1.45 5.02 -2.64
CA ALA A 42 -2.80 4.79 -3.13
C ALA A 42 -3.28 6.07 -3.84
N ILE A 43 -3.47 5.99 -5.16
CA ILE A 43 -3.77 7.14 -6.02
C ILE A 43 -5.22 7.06 -6.49
N GLU A 44 -5.88 8.21 -6.47
CA GLU A 44 -7.24 8.39 -6.95
C GLU A 44 -7.39 9.67 -7.77
N ARG A 45 -8.51 9.76 -8.49
CA ARG A 45 -8.82 10.99 -9.23
C ARG A 45 -8.99 12.18 -8.27
N ALA A 46 -8.64 13.38 -8.75
CA ALA A 46 -8.93 14.62 -8.03
C ALA A 46 -10.44 14.72 -7.71
N GLY A 47 -10.76 15.21 -6.51
CA GLY A 47 -12.14 15.31 -6.03
C GLY A 47 -12.81 13.96 -5.73
N SER A 48 -12.07 12.86 -5.61
CA SER A 48 -12.62 11.62 -5.07
C SER A 48 -12.94 11.79 -3.57
N PRO A 49 -14.11 11.33 -3.09
CA PRO A 49 -14.47 11.39 -1.67
C PRO A 49 -13.63 10.44 -0.79
N HIS A 50 -12.71 9.68 -1.41
CA HIS A 50 -11.79 8.77 -0.71
C HIS A 50 -10.39 9.37 -0.52
N LEU A 51 -10.10 10.55 -1.09
CA LEU A 51 -8.85 11.25 -0.83
C LEU A 51 -8.71 11.60 0.65
N GLY A 52 -7.50 11.46 1.20
CA GLY A 52 -7.20 11.71 2.60
C GLY A 52 -7.66 10.61 3.57
N LYS A 53 -8.26 9.53 3.07
CA LYS A 53 -8.58 8.34 3.85
C LYS A 53 -7.45 7.32 3.72
N ASP A 54 -7.31 6.51 4.77
CA ASP A 54 -6.43 5.34 4.74
C ASP A 54 -6.90 4.33 3.70
N ALA A 55 -5.95 3.65 3.07
CA ALA A 55 -6.17 2.85 1.85
C ALA A 55 -6.36 1.37 2.14
#